data_AF-A0A4Y7QFV2-F1
#
_entry.id   AF-A0A4Y7QFV2-F1
#
_cell.length_a   1.000
_cell.length_b   1.000
_cell.length_c   1.000
_cell.angle_alpha   90.00
_cell.angle_beta   90.00
_cell.angle_gamma   90.00
#
_symmetry.space_group_name_H-M   'P 1'
#
loop_
_entity.id
_entity.type
_entity.pdbx_description
1 polymer ?
#
loop_
_entity_poly.entity_id
_entity_poly.type
_entity_poly.pdbx_seq_one_letter_code
_entity_poly.pdbx_strand_id
1 'polypeptide(L)'
;MHSFWYLSLSPNLLISTTTILMAPAPILVIYVLPWPAPISTTYSQARINAIILTVLGLLTALPYSFALFLTYRSAKRNPKAFDTRVGARIQRYTPAAYVLLLAASLSETGLVIWLLEQYHAEGNLPNPKMHIGLSLVLFSSIWTCLTGGALLLMFVHPRWSQHPAASIGTQSIWLLVTWVFWTAGSGVVNSAVPLLTISSTCTHVVYCQHVRGVFALAIIVIALLIAGMCMMIWLAGRLARIPSQMKS
;
A
#
# COMPACT_ATOMS: atom_id res chain seq x y z
N MET A 1 -28.60 24.63 12.14
CA MET A 1 -27.16 24.32 12.25
C MET A 1 -26.67 23.81 10.91
N HIS A 2 -26.40 24.77 10.02
CA HIS A 2 -25.92 24.58 8.65
C HIS A 2 -24.39 24.54 8.66
N SER A 3 -23.80 23.53 8.03
CA SER A 3 -22.45 23.59 7.44
C SER A 3 -22.35 22.50 6.38
N PHE A 4 -23.19 22.62 5.35
CA PHE A 4 -23.04 21.89 4.10
C PHE A 4 -22.09 22.70 3.23
N TRP A 5 -20.94 22.10 2.92
CA TRP A 5 -19.90 22.67 2.08
C TRP A 5 -20.46 22.98 0.69
N TYR A 6 -20.63 24.27 0.40
CA TYR A 6 -20.69 24.78 -0.96
C TYR A 6 -19.26 24.80 -1.51
N LEU A 7 -18.96 23.90 -2.44
CA LEU A 7 -17.85 24.08 -3.37
C LEU A 7 -18.27 25.16 -4.38
N SER A 8 -18.10 26.42 -3.99
CA SER A 8 -18.02 27.53 -4.94
C SER A 8 -16.67 27.42 -5.65
N LEU A 9 -16.68 26.97 -6.91
CA LEU A 9 -15.53 27.11 -7.79
C LEU A 9 -15.38 28.60 -8.13
N SER A 10 -14.43 29.25 -7.46
CA SER A 10 -13.95 30.58 -7.82
C SER A 10 -13.00 30.46 -9.03
N PRO A 11 -13.23 31.20 -10.13
CA PRO A 11 -12.39 31.11 -11.34
C PRO A 11 -11.05 31.85 -11.22
N ASN A 12 -10.72 32.43 -10.06
CA ASN A 12 -9.51 33.23 -9.84
C ASN A 12 -8.58 32.62 -8.78
N LEU A 13 -8.49 31.29 -8.68
CA LEU A 13 -7.38 30.66 -7.96
C LEU A 13 -6.20 30.54 -8.90
N LEU A 14 -5.42 31.62 -8.97
CA LEU A 14 -4.02 31.60 -9.35
C LEU A 14 -3.38 30.34 -8.78
N ILE A 15 -2.70 29.62 -9.67
CA ILE A 15 -1.86 28.47 -9.42
C ILE A 15 -0.76 28.93 -8.45
N SER A 16 -1.10 29.03 -7.18
CA SER A 16 -0.14 29.01 -6.11
C SER A 16 0.23 27.56 -5.98
N THR A 17 1.31 27.20 -6.66
CA THR A 17 2.15 26.03 -6.37
C THR A 17 2.45 26.03 -4.89
N THR A 18 1.50 25.57 -4.08
CA THR A 18 1.79 24.94 -2.81
C THR A 18 2.63 23.74 -3.19
N THR A 19 3.94 23.96 -3.16
CA THR A 19 4.92 23.05 -2.62
C THR A 19 4.21 22.15 -1.63
N ILE A 20 3.73 21.00 -2.13
CA ILE A 20 3.51 19.83 -1.31
C ILE A 20 4.90 19.65 -0.74
N LEU A 21 5.02 20.03 0.53
CA LEU A 21 6.12 19.68 1.38
C LEU A 21 6.12 18.16 1.34
N MET A 22 6.82 17.61 0.34
CA MET A 22 7.46 16.32 0.42
C MET A 22 8.32 16.50 1.65
N ALA A 23 7.76 16.15 2.82
CA ALA A 23 8.57 15.83 3.95
C ALA A 23 9.64 14.92 3.35
N PRO A 24 10.93 15.28 3.44
CA PRO A 24 11.96 14.37 2.99
C PRO A 24 11.64 13.08 3.73
N ALA A 25 11.36 12.01 3.00
CA ALA A 25 11.45 10.69 3.56
C ALA A 25 12.94 10.39 3.57
N PRO A 26 13.70 10.65 4.65
CA PRO A 26 15.13 10.31 4.69
C PRO A 26 15.36 8.80 4.62
N ILE A 27 14.31 7.98 4.51
CA ILE A 27 14.40 6.52 4.48
C ILE A 27 14.41 5.99 3.04
N LEU A 28 13.91 6.76 2.05
CA LEU A 28 13.76 6.23 0.69
C LEU A 28 14.98 6.45 -0.23
N VAL A 29 15.94 7.29 0.20
CA VAL A 29 17.19 7.55 -0.54
C VAL A 29 18.22 6.42 -0.37
N ILE A 30 18.00 5.48 0.55
CA ILE A 30 18.97 4.42 0.83
C ILE A 30 19.00 3.32 -0.25
N TYR A 31 17.96 3.17 -1.08
CA TYR A 31 17.87 2.02 -2.03
C TYR A 31 18.13 2.33 -3.51
N VAL A 32 18.38 3.59 -3.87
CA VAL A 32 18.87 3.96 -5.22
C VAL A 32 20.35 4.36 -5.13
N LEU A 33 21.13 3.62 -4.33
CA LEU A 33 22.59 3.72 -4.43
C LEU A 33 23.03 2.98 -5.70
N PRO A 34 23.95 3.55 -6.50
CA PRO A 34 24.57 2.84 -7.61
C PRO A 34 25.20 1.56 -7.06
N TRP A 35 24.88 0.45 -7.71
CA TRP A 35 25.38 -0.89 -7.40
C TRP A 35 26.88 -0.84 -7.04
N PRO A 36 27.29 -1.11 -5.79
CA PRO A 36 28.68 -0.95 -5.43
C PRO A 36 29.53 -2.03 -6.10
N ALA A 37 30.71 -1.59 -6.56
CA ALA A 37 31.80 -2.42 -7.05
C ALA A 37 32.21 -3.48 -6.00
N PRO A 38 32.87 -4.58 -6.41
CA PRO A 38 33.10 -5.73 -5.56
C PRO A 38 34.07 -5.39 -4.43
N ILE A 39 33.62 -5.51 -3.18
CA ILE A 39 34.44 -5.39 -1.97
C ILE A 39 34.34 -6.72 -1.22
N SER A 40 35.49 -7.30 -0.91
CA SER A 40 35.67 -8.68 -0.42
C SER A 40 35.36 -8.89 1.08
N THR A 41 34.64 -7.97 1.73
CA THR A 41 34.25 -8.06 3.15
C THR A 41 32.72 -7.96 3.38
N THR A 42 31.93 -8.03 2.31
CA THR A 42 30.52 -7.57 2.27
C THR A 42 29.48 -8.59 2.77
N TYR A 43 29.83 -9.86 2.92
CA TYR A 43 28.88 -10.92 3.34
C TYR A 43 28.28 -10.70 4.73
N SER A 44 29.10 -10.21 5.68
CA SER A 44 28.68 -9.87 7.04
C SER A 44 27.69 -8.70 7.05
N GLN A 45 27.94 -7.69 6.22
CA GLN A 45 27.20 -6.43 6.23
C GLN A 45 25.82 -6.54 5.59
N ALA A 46 25.69 -7.35 4.53
CA ALA A 46 24.41 -7.67 3.91
C ALA A 46 23.44 -8.35 4.90
N ARG A 47 23.94 -9.37 5.64
CA ARG A 47 23.16 -10.03 6.70
C ARG A 47 22.70 -9.06 7.79
N ILE A 48 23.57 -8.15 8.22
CA ILE A 48 23.23 -7.16 9.25
C ILE A 48 22.13 -6.22 8.73
N ASN A 49 22.22 -5.74 7.49
CA ASN A 49 21.21 -4.87 6.89
C ASN A 49 19.86 -5.60 6.73
N ALA A 50 19.87 -6.84 6.27
CA ALA A 50 18.67 -7.68 6.18
C ALA A 50 17.99 -7.85 7.55
N ILE A 51 18.78 -8.16 8.59
CA ILE A 51 18.28 -8.30 9.97
C ILE A 51 17.69 -6.97 10.45
N ILE A 52 18.40 -5.86 10.27
CA ILE A 52 17.92 -4.53 10.67
C ILE A 52 16.60 -4.22 9.99
N LEU A 53 16.46 -4.50 8.69
CA LEU A 53 15.23 -4.23 7.94
C LEU A 53 14.07 -5.12 8.36
N THR A 54 14.34 -6.39 8.62
CA THR A 54 13.34 -7.34 9.08
C THR A 54 12.85 -6.96 10.49
N VAL A 55 13.79 -6.61 11.37
CA VAL A 55 13.50 -6.14 12.72
C VAL A 55 12.75 -4.81 12.67
N LEU A 56 13.13 -3.87 11.81
CA LEU A 56 12.41 -2.60 11.63
C LEU A 56 11.00 -2.82 11.07
N GLY A 57 10.85 -3.76 10.14
CA GLY A 57 9.56 -4.20 9.61
C GLY A 57 8.66 -4.78 10.71
N LEU A 58 9.20 -5.64 11.57
CA LEU A 58 8.46 -6.20 12.72
C LEU A 58 8.13 -5.12 13.77
N LEU A 59 9.08 -4.24 14.07
CA LEU A 59 8.92 -3.14 15.00
C LEU A 59 7.94 -2.08 14.50
N THR A 60 7.69 -1.98 13.20
CA THR A 60 6.63 -1.14 12.64
C THR A 60 5.30 -1.89 12.54
N ALA A 61 5.31 -3.18 12.22
CA ALA A 61 4.12 -4.02 12.13
C ALA A 61 3.40 -4.23 13.47
N LEU A 62 4.16 -4.42 14.57
CA LEU A 62 3.61 -4.63 15.92
C LEU A 62 2.81 -3.43 16.47
N PRO A 63 3.36 -2.20 16.55
CA PRO A 63 2.61 -1.04 17.00
C PRO A 63 1.47 -0.72 16.04
N TYR A 64 1.63 -1.02 14.75
CA TYR A 64 0.57 -0.87 13.78
C TYR A 64 -0.60 -1.83 14.04
N SER A 65 -0.31 -3.12 14.26
CA SER A 65 -1.29 -4.15 14.61
C SER A 65 -1.95 -3.86 15.95
N PHE A 66 -1.19 -3.37 16.92
CA PHE A 66 -1.71 -2.95 18.22
C PHE A 66 -2.62 -1.73 18.11
N ALA A 67 -2.20 -0.70 17.36
CA ALA A 67 -3.04 0.46 17.08
C ALA A 67 -4.32 0.04 16.36
N LEU A 68 -4.23 -0.88 15.40
CA LEU A 68 -5.36 -1.51 14.71
C LEU A 68 -6.33 -2.22 15.67
N PHE A 69 -5.78 -2.98 16.62
CA PHE A 69 -6.58 -3.67 17.61
C PHE A 69 -7.30 -2.69 18.54
N LEU A 70 -6.61 -1.66 19.02
CA LEU A 70 -7.19 -0.62 19.88
C LEU A 70 -8.27 0.18 19.15
N THR A 71 -8.02 0.51 17.89
CA THR A 71 -8.92 1.26 17.02
C THR A 71 -10.17 0.44 16.70
N TYR A 72 -10.01 -0.84 16.34
CA TYR A 72 -11.12 -1.78 16.18
C TYR A 72 -11.97 -1.90 17.46
N ARG A 73 -11.31 -2.05 18.62
CA ARG A 73 -12.01 -2.10 19.92
C ARG A 73 -12.75 -0.80 20.23
N SER A 74 -12.18 0.35 19.87
CA SER A 74 -12.78 1.67 20.06
C SER A 74 -13.99 1.88 19.15
N ALA A 75 -13.91 1.46 17.88
CA ALA A 75 -15.01 1.50 16.94
C ALA A 75 -16.19 0.62 17.38
N LYS A 76 -15.90 -0.56 17.98
CA LYS A 76 -16.93 -1.42 18.55
C LYS A 76 -17.63 -0.80 19.77
N ARG A 77 -16.94 0.04 20.54
CA ARG A 77 -17.49 0.71 21.72
C ARG A 77 -18.32 1.95 21.40
N ASN A 78 -17.99 2.67 20.32
CA ASN A 78 -18.64 3.92 19.94
C ASN A 78 -19.16 3.85 18.49
N PRO A 79 -20.25 3.11 18.22
CA PRO A 79 -20.82 3.07 16.88
C PRO A 79 -21.32 4.47 16.50
N LYS A 80 -20.74 5.05 15.44
CA LYS A 80 -21.28 6.28 14.85
C LYS A 80 -22.66 5.95 14.27
N ALA A 81 -23.68 6.72 14.66
CA ALA A 81 -25.03 6.56 14.13
C ALA A 81 -25.04 6.97 12.66
N PHE A 82 -25.12 5.99 11.76
CA PHE A 82 -25.39 6.23 10.35
C PHE A 82 -26.88 6.03 10.10
N ASP A 83 -27.48 7.04 9.48
CA ASP A 83 -28.90 7.03 9.11
C ASP A 83 -29.22 5.93 8.09
N THR A 84 -28.22 5.44 7.35
CA THR A 84 -28.40 4.39 6.35
C THR A 84 -27.79 3.05 6.79
N ARG A 85 -28.62 1.98 6.78
CA ARG A 85 -28.20 0.59 7.06
C ARG A 85 -27.01 0.13 6.20
N VAL A 86 -26.88 0.66 4.99
CA VAL A 86 -25.80 0.32 4.05
C VAL A 86 -24.48 0.94 4.50
N GLY A 87 -24.47 2.21 4.91
CA GLY A 87 -23.26 2.88 5.41
C GLY A 87 -22.67 2.18 6.64
N ALA A 88 -23.54 1.71 7.54
CA ALA A 88 -23.13 0.95 8.72
C ALA A 88 -22.42 -0.37 8.37
N ARG A 89 -22.88 -1.11 7.34
CA ARG A 89 -22.19 -2.35 6.91
C ARG A 89 -20.83 -2.05 6.32
N ILE A 90 -20.73 -1.03 5.48
CA ILE A 90 -19.48 -0.70 4.78
C ILE A 90 -18.39 -0.35 5.78
N GLN A 91 -18.71 0.52 6.74
CA GLN A 91 -17.75 0.87 7.80
C GLN A 91 -17.29 -0.31 8.65
N ARG A 92 -18.10 -1.37 8.75
CA ARG A 92 -17.71 -2.59 9.45
C ARG A 92 -16.65 -3.39 8.69
N TYR A 93 -16.72 -3.40 7.36
CA TYR A 93 -15.81 -4.20 6.52
C TYR A 93 -14.59 -3.41 6.03
N THR A 94 -14.67 -2.08 5.92
CA THR A 94 -13.55 -1.25 5.46
C THR A 94 -12.27 -1.48 6.26
N PRO A 95 -12.26 -1.46 7.61
CA PRO A 95 -11.04 -1.70 8.38
C PRO A 95 -10.45 -3.08 8.12
N ALA A 96 -11.27 -4.11 7.95
CA ALA A 96 -10.80 -5.47 7.68
C ALA A 96 -10.09 -5.56 6.32
N ALA A 97 -10.60 -4.86 5.29
CA ALA A 97 -9.96 -4.80 3.99
C ALA A 97 -8.58 -4.10 4.06
N TYR A 98 -8.46 -2.99 4.80
CA TYR A 98 -7.17 -2.32 5.04
C TYR A 98 -6.20 -3.22 5.80
N VAL A 99 -6.65 -3.93 6.84
CA VAL A 99 -5.81 -4.87 7.60
C VAL A 99 -5.26 -5.95 6.67
N LEU A 100 -6.09 -6.53 5.81
CA LEU A 100 -5.69 -7.57 4.88
C LEU A 100 -4.70 -7.03 3.83
N LEU A 101 -4.95 -5.83 3.30
CA LEU A 101 -4.04 -5.14 2.37
C LEU A 101 -2.65 -4.90 2.99
N LEU A 102 -2.61 -4.50 4.25
CA LEU A 102 -1.38 -4.22 4.98
C LEU A 102 -0.64 -5.49 5.39
N ALA A 103 -1.37 -6.54 5.78
CA ALA A 103 -0.78 -7.85 6.06
C ALA A 103 -0.13 -8.44 4.80
N ALA A 104 -0.80 -8.37 3.64
CA ALA A 104 -0.25 -8.81 2.36
C ALA A 104 1.00 -8.01 1.95
N SER A 105 0.95 -6.68 2.10
CA SER A 105 2.10 -5.81 1.79
C SER A 105 3.30 -6.06 2.72
N LEU A 106 3.06 -6.32 4.01
CA LEU A 106 4.11 -6.68 4.96
C LEU A 106 4.73 -8.05 4.66
N SER A 107 3.91 -9.07 4.36
CA SER A 107 4.45 -10.39 4.00
C SER A 107 5.27 -10.33 2.72
N GLU A 108 4.83 -9.54 1.75
CA GLU A 108 5.57 -9.33 0.50
C GLU A 108 6.87 -8.54 0.70
N THR A 109 6.88 -7.54 1.59
CA THR A 109 8.10 -6.82 1.98
C THR A 109 9.17 -7.79 2.50
N GLY A 110 8.80 -8.67 3.43
CA GLY A 110 9.71 -9.66 4.01
C GLY A 110 10.25 -10.64 2.97
N LEU A 111 9.38 -11.15 2.09
CA LEU A 111 9.79 -12.04 1.01
C LEU A 111 10.73 -11.35 0.02
N VAL A 112 10.41 -10.14 -0.44
CA VAL A 112 11.23 -9.43 -1.43
C VAL A 112 12.62 -9.08 -0.86
N ILE A 113 12.70 -8.61 0.39
CA ILE A 113 13.98 -8.35 1.05
C ILE A 113 14.80 -9.64 1.12
N TRP A 114 14.19 -10.75 1.55
CA TRP A 114 14.88 -12.04 1.61
C TRP A 114 15.38 -12.48 0.23
N LEU A 115 14.58 -12.33 -0.84
CA LEU A 115 15.00 -12.68 -2.20
C LEU A 115 16.18 -11.84 -2.68
N LEU A 116 16.12 -10.52 -2.49
CA LEU A 116 17.20 -9.62 -2.90
C LEU A 116 18.51 -9.96 -2.19
N GLU A 117 18.45 -10.28 -0.89
CA GLU A 117 19.60 -10.70 -0.11
C GLU A 117 20.18 -12.04 -0.59
N GLN A 118 19.33 -13.03 -0.90
CA GLN A 118 19.80 -14.31 -1.46
C GLN A 118 20.45 -14.13 -2.83
N TYR A 119 19.84 -13.33 -3.72
CA TYR A 119 20.43 -13.03 -5.03
C TYR A 119 21.75 -12.28 -4.93
N HIS A 120 21.89 -11.40 -3.94
CA HIS A 120 23.14 -10.68 -3.70
C HIS A 120 24.22 -11.59 -3.13
N ALA A 121 23.88 -12.42 -2.14
CA ALA A 121 24.82 -13.32 -1.47
C ALA A 121 25.40 -14.39 -2.41
N GLU A 122 24.57 -14.98 -3.27
CA GLU A 122 24.96 -16.05 -4.19
C GLU A 122 25.40 -15.53 -5.57
N GLY A 123 25.22 -14.24 -5.86
CA GLY A 123 25.54 -13.64 -7.16
C GLY A 123 24.75 -14.24 -8.34
N ASN A 124 23.59 -14.85 -8.06
CA ASN A 124 22.82 -15.66 -9.01
C ASN A 124 21.56 -14.95 -9.53
N LEU A 125 21.62 -13.61 -9.68
CA LEU A 125 20.51 -12.83 -10.21
C LEU A 125 20.25 -13.21 -11.69
N PRO A 126 19.04 -13.67 -12.05
CA PRO A 126 18.78 -14.20 -13.40
C PRO A 126 18.80 -13.11 -14.48
N ASN A 127 18.39 -11.89 -14.15
CA ASN A 127 18.32 -10.76 -15.09
C ASN A 127 18.27 -9.43 -14.29
N PRO A 128 18.93 -8.34 -14.74
CA PRO A 128 18.78 -7.01 -14.14
C PRO A 128 17.32 -6.53 -14.05
N LYS A 129 16.45 -6.92 -14.98
CA LYS A 129 15.00 -6.62 -14.93
C LYS A 129 14.34 -7.19 -13.68
N MET A 130 14.79 -8.35 -13.20
CA MET A 130 14.24 -8.98 -12.00
C MET A 130 14.55 -8.13 -10.76
N HIS A 131 15.77 -7.61 -10.66
CA HIS A 131 16.15 -6.71 -9.58
C HIS A 131 15.29 -5.44 -9.59
N ILE A 132 15.14 -4.79 -10.75
CA ILE A 132 14.29 -3.60 -10.89
C ILE A 132 12.84 -3.90 -10.49
N GLY A 133 12.28 -5.03 -10.94
CA GLY A 133 10.94 -5.47 -10.60
C GLY A 133 10.75 -5.68 -9.09
N LEU A 134 11.68 -6.42 -8.46
CA LEU A 134 11.67 -6.63 -7.01
C LEU A 134 11.82 -5.31 -6.23
N SER A 135 12.70 -4.40 -6.65
CA SER A 135 12.83 -3.08 -6.01
C SER A 135 11.56 -2.24 -6.11
N LEU A 136 10.86 -2.27 -7.26
CA LEU A 136 9.58 -1.58 -7.43
C LEU A 136 8.47 -2.20 -6.56
N VAL A 137 8.42 -3.52 -6.45
CA VAL A 137 7.48 -4.20 -5.55
C VAL A 137 7.79 -3.87 -4.09
N LEU A 138 9.07 -3.87 -3.69
CA LEU A 138 9.49 -3.48 -2.34
C LEU A 138 9.05 -2.05 -2.01
N PHE A 139 9.29 -1.12 -2.92
CA PHE A 139 8.82 0.26 -2.80
C PHE A 139 7.30 0.33 -2.66
N SER A 140 6.56 -0.40 -3.51
CA SER A 140 5.09 -0.45 -3.49
C SER A 140 4.55 -0.99 -2.16
N SER A 141 5.17 -2.04 -1.63
CA SER A 141 4.81 -2.64 -0.35
C SER A 141 5.06 -1.67 0.82
N ILE A 142 6.23 -1.04 0.89
CA ILE A 142 6.56 -0.05 1.93
C ILE A 142 5.63 1.17 1.82
N TRP A 143 5.41 1.69 0.60
CA TRP A 143 4.48 2.77 0.33
C TRP A 143 3.08 2.43 0.87
N THR A 144 2.56 1.25 0.52
CA THR A 144 1.23 0.79 0.93
C THR A 144 1.14 0.65 2.45
N CYS A 145 2.16 0.07 3.08
CA CYS A 145 2.26 -0.06 4.53
C CYS A 145 2.21 1.29 5.25
N LEU A 146 3.03 2.25 4.81
CA LEU A 146 3.12 3.56 5.46
C LEU A 146 1.87 4.39 5.23
N THR A 147 1.43 4.52 3.98
CA THR A 147 0.34 5.42 3.59
C THR A 147 -1.04 4.83 3.91
N GLY A 148 -1.27 3.54 3.59
CA GLY A 148 -2.46 2.82 4.04
C GLY A 148 -2.52 2.73 5.56
N GLY A 149 -1.33 2.61 6.16
CA GLY A 149 -1.08 2.73 7.58
C GLY A 149 -1.70 3.98 8.20
N ALA A 150 -1.19 5.12 7.74
CA ALA A 150 -1.59 6.45 8.17
C ALA A 150 -3.07 6.75 7.89
N LEU A 151 -3.58 6.36 6.71
CA LEU A 151 -4.99 6.56 6.36
C LEU A 151 -5.92 5.82 7.32
N LEU A 152 -5.61 4.56 7.64
CA LEU A 152 -6.41 3.79 8.58
C LEU A 152 -6.42 4.40 10.00
N LEU A 153 -5.27 4.90 10.46
CA LEU A 153 -5.18 5.63 11.73
C LEU A 153 -6.04 6.90 11.70
N MET A 154 -6.01 7.67 10.60
CA MET A 154 -6.87 8.84 10.42
C MET A 154 -8.36 8.48 10.44
N PHE A 155 -8.77 7.36 9.82
CA PHE A 155 -10.16 6.95 9.79
C PHE A 155 -10.70 6.54 11.16
N VAL A 156 -9.89 5.82 11.95
CA VAL A 156 -10.39 5.34 13.24
C VAL A 156 -10.25 6.38 14.34
N HIS A 157 -9.30 7.30 14.25
CA HIS A 157 -9.16 8.33 15.27
C HIS A 157 -10.35 9.31 15.22
N PRO A 158 -11.13 9.46 16.32
CA PRO A 158 -12.39 10.19 16.30
C PRO A 158 -12.22 11.67 15.92
N ARG A 159 -11.15 12.31 16.39
CA ARG A 159 -10.85 13.72 16.05
C ARG A 159 -10.35 13.88 14.61
N TRP A 160 -9.57 12.94 14.11
CA TRP A 160 -8.96 13.08 12.77
C TRP A 160 -9.90 12.72 11.64
N SER A 161 -10.94 11.92 11.93
CA SER A 161 -11.98 11.60 10.96
C SER A 161 -12.75 12.81 10.43
N GLN A 162 -12.64 13.98 11.08
CA GLN A 162 -13.24 15.24 10.62
C GLN A 162 -12.35 16.02 9.64
N HIS A 163 -11.07 15.66 9.49
CA HIS A 163 -10.18 16.35 8.57
C HIS A 163 -10.51 16.02 7.10
N PRO A 164 -10.32 16.99 6.19
CA PRO A 164 -10.53 16.78 4.76
C PRO A 164 -9.60 15.70 4.17
N ALA A 165 -8.46 15.41 4.81
CA ALA A 165 -7.59 14.29 4.44
C ALA A 165 -8.30 12.93 4.54
N ALA A 166 -9.29 12.78 5.41
CA ALA A 166 -10.15 11.60 5.52
C ALA A 166 -11.29 11.58 4.49
N SER A 167 -11.24 12.45 3.47
CA SER A 167 -12.22 12.47 2.39
C SER A 167 -12.17 11.20 1.52
N ILE A 168 -13.34 10.81 1.02
CA ILE A 168 -13.53 9.77 -0.01
C ILE A 168 -12.67 10.05 -1.24
N GLY A 169 -12.51 11.33 -1.62
CA GLY A 169 -11.69 11.74 -2.76
C GLY A 169 -10.21 11.40 -2.57
N THR A 170 -9.63 11.78 -1.42
CA THR A 170 -8.22 11.51 -1.09
C THR A 170 -7.93 10.01 -1.07
N GLN A 171 -8.83 9.21 -0.49
CA GLN A 171 -8.72 7.74 -0.53
C GLN A 171 -8.75 7.18 -1.95
N SER A 172 -9.61 7.73 -2.81
CA SER A 172 -9.73 7.27 -4.20
C SER A 172 -8.46 7.54 -5.00
N ILE A 173 -7.87 8.73 -4.83
CA ILE A 173 -6.58 9.08 -5.44
C ILE A 173 -5.47 8.16 -4.91
N TRP A 174 -5.44 7.94 -3.60
CA TRP A 174 -4.46 7.05 -2.98
C TRP A 174 -4.56 5.60 -3.51
N LEU A 175 -5.78 5.05 -3.63
CA LEU A 175 -6.01 3.73 -4.20
C LEU A 175 -5.50 3.63 -5.65
N LEU A 176 -5.76 4.66 -6.46
CA LEU A 176 -5.32 4.70 -7.86
C LEU A 176 -3.79 4.72 -7.96
N VAL A 177 -3.11 5.59 -7.21
CA VAL A 177 -1.64 5.68 -7.21
C VAL A 177 -1.02 4.37 -6.75
N THR A 178 -1.56 3.80 -5.67
CA THR A 178 -1.09 2.51 -5.14
C THR A 178 -1.28 1.40 -6.17
N TRP A 179 -2.42 1.36 -6.85
CA TRP A 179 -2.69 0.40 -7.92
C TRP A 179 -1.70 0.53 -9.09
N VAL A 180 -1.33 1.75 -9.50
CA VAL A 180 -0.32 1.97 -10.55
C VAL A 180 1.04 1.42 -10.13
N PHE A 181 1.48 1.65 -8.88
CA PHE A 181 2.75 1.13 -8.39
C PHE A 181 2.79 -0.41 -8.40
N TRP A 182 1.74 -1.04 -7.88
CA TRP A 182 1.61 -2.50 -7.85
C TRP A 182 1.56 -3.13 -9.23
N THR A 183 0.78 -2.57 -10.15
CA THR A 183 0.69 -3.07 -11.53
C THR A 183 2.00 -2.90 -12.29
N ALA A 184 2.68 -1.76 -12.12
CA ALA A 184 4.00 -1.53 -12.72
C ALA A 184 5.05 -2.53 -12.20
N GLY A 185 5.17 -2.68 -10.87
CA GLY A 185 6.11 -3.63 -10.25
C GLY A 185 5.84 -5.08 -10.70
N SER A 186 4.58 -5.50 -10.64
CA SER A 186 4.17 -6.85 -11.06
C SER A 186 4.40 -7.09 -12.55
N GLY A 187 4.16 -6.08 -13.39
CA GLY A 187 4.41 -6.15 -14.82
C GLY A 187 5.89 -6.34 -15.14
N VAL A 188 6.78 -5.63 -14.45
CA VAL A 188 8.24 -5.78 -14.62
C VAL A 188 8.68 -7.17 -14.16
N VAL A 189 8.23 -7.65 -12.99
CA VAL A 189 8.54 -9.01 -12.52
C VAL A 189 8.06 -10.09 -13.50
N ASN A 190 6.83 -9.98 -14.01
CA ASN A 190 6.29 -10.90 -15.01
C ASN A 190 7.07 -10.86 -16.34
N SER A 191 7.59 -9.69 -16.73
CA SER A 191 8.43 -9.55 -17.93
C SER A 191 9.84 -10.13 -17.75
N ALA A 192 10.34 -10.18 -16.51
CA ALA A 192 11.67 -10.71 -16.20
C ALA A 192 11.68 -12.24 -16.21
N VAL A 193 10.58 -12.87 -15.79
CA VAL A 193 10.39 -14.32 -15.81
C VAL A 193 9.05 -14.62 -16.49
N PRO A 194 9.00 -14.59 -17.84
CA PRO A 194 7.78 -14.94 -18.54
C PRO A 194 7.43 -16.40 -18.24
N LEU A 195 6.12 -16.70 -18.08
CA LEU A 195 5.57 -18.02 -17.74
C LEU A 195 5.68 -18.46 -16.26
N LEU A 196 5.69 -17.54 -15.30
CA LEU A 196 5.59 -17.89 -13.87
C LEU A 196 4.37 -18.78 -13.53
N THR A 197 3.32 -18.74 -14.35
CA THR A 197 2.06 -19.47 -14.18
C THR A 197 2.05 -20.89 -14.76
N ILE A 198 3.02 -21.26 -15.60
CA ILE A 198 3.07 -22.59 -16.22
C ILE A 198 4.03 -23.47 -15.40
N SER A 199 3.55 -24.62 -14.92
CA SER A 199 4.24 -25.41 -13.89
C SER A 199 5.61 -25.96 -14.31
N SER A 200 5.90 -26.05 -15.61
CA SER A 200 7.04 -26.80 -16.17
C SER A 200 8.31 -25.98 -16.50
N THR A 201 8.33 -24.66 -16.35
CA THR A 201 9.39 -23.81 -16.97
C THR A 201 10.38 -23.17 -16.00
N CYS A 202 10.43 -23.57 -14.73
CA CYS A 202 11.35 -22.98 -13.74
C CYS A 202 12.72 -23.68 -13.63
N THR A 203 13.28 -24.16 -14.74
CA THR A 203 14.55 -24.91 -14.71
C THR A 203 15.79 -24.01 -14.50
N HIS A 204 15.71 -22.72 -14.84
CA HIS A 204 16.85 -21.80 -14.81
C HIS A 204 16.76 -20.69 -13.75
N VAL A 205 15.69 -20.64 -12.94
CA VAL A 205 15.51 -19.58 -11.93
C VAL A 205 15.67 -20.17 -10.53
N VAL A 206 16.77 -19.79 -9.87
CA VAL A 206 16.98 -20.11 -8.46
C VAL A 206 15.90 -19.41 -7.63
N TYR A 207 15.31 -20.13 -6.68
CA TYR A 207 14.18 -19.68 -5.85
C TYR A 207 12.86 -19.41 -6.59
N CYS A 208 12.59 -20.06 -7.74
CA CYS A 208 11.33 -19.86 -8.49
C CYS A 208 10.06 -19.92 -7.62
N GLN A 209 9.98 -20.83 -6.64
CA GLN A 209 8.80 -20.92 -5.76
C GLN A 209 8.55 -19.63 -4.97
N HIS A 210 9.61 -18.97 -4.50
CA HIS A 210 9.48 -17.73 -3.76
C HIS A 210 9.09 -16.56 -4.68
N VAL A 211 9.65 -16.51 -5.90
CA VAL A 211 9.27 -15.53 -6.92
C VAL A 211 7.79 -15.67 -7.29
N ARG A 212 7.31 -16.91 -7.46
CA ARG A 212 5.88 -17.20 -7.66
C ARG A 212 5.03 -16.72 -6.49
N GLY A 213 5.52 -16.89 -5.26
CA GLY A 213 4.87 -16.39 -4.05
C GLY A 213 4.73 -14.87 -4.03
N VAL A 214 5.81 -14.13 -4.34
CA VAL A 214 5.79 -12.66 -4.48
C VAL A 214 4.77 -12.24 -5.54
N PHE A 215 4.83 -12.85 -6.73
CA PHE A 215 3.90 -12.51 -7.81
C PHE A 215 2.43 -12.79 -7.45
N ALA A 216 2.15 -13.90 -6.75
CA ALA A 216 0.80 -14.23 -6.30
C ALA A 216 0.27 -13.22 -5.26
N LEU A 217 1.11 -12.81 -4.31
CA LEU A 217 0.76 -11.77 -3.33
C LEU A 217 0.48 -10.43 -4.02
N ALA A 218 1.30 -10.05 -5.00
CA ALA A 218 1.09 -8.84 -5.78
C ALA A 218 -0.27 -8.86 -6.52
N ILE A 219 -0.65 -9.98 -7.13
CA ILE A 219 -1.97 -10.14 -7.76
C ILE A 219 -3.10 -10.01 -6.73
N ILE A 220 -2.96 -10.61 -5.54
CA ILE A 220 -3.95 -10.48 -4.46
C ILE A 220 -4.10 -9.01 -4.07
N VAL A 221 -2.99 -8.28 -3.90
CA VAL A 221 -3.02 -6.85 -3.58
C VAL A 221 -3.69 -6.04 -4.70
N ILE A 222 -3.35 -6.29 -5.96
CA ILE A 222 -4.00 -5.63 -7.11
C ILE A 222 -5.51 -5.89 -7.11
N ALA A 223 -5.94 -7.13 -6.86
CA ALA A 223 -7.35 -7.50 -6.81
C ALA A 223 -8.09 -6.77 -5.67
N LEU A 224 -7.47 -6.64 -4.50
CA LEU A 224 -8.03 -5.87 -3.37
C LEU A 224 -8.16 -4.38 -3.69
N LEU A 225 -7.17 -3.79 -4.36
CA LEU A 225 -7.20 -2.39 -4.79
C LEU A 225 -8.32 -2.16 -5.81
N ILE A 226 -8.47 -3.04 -6.80
CA ILE A 226 -9.57 -2.98 -7.78
C ILE A 226 -10.92 -3.09 -7.07
N ALA A 227 -11.09 -4.07 -6.17
CA ALA A 227 -12.32 -4.22 -5.39
C ALA A 227 -12.64 -2.96 -4.57
N GLY A 228 -11.62 -2.34 -3.96
CA GLY A 228 -11.73 -1.06 -3.26
C GLY A 228 -12.21 0.08 -4.16
N MET A 229 -11.61 0.23 -5.34
CA MET A 229 -12.02 1.25 -6.33
C MET A 229 -13.46 1.03 -6.82
N CYS A 230 -13.81 -0.21 -7.18
CA CYS A 230 -15.18 -0.56 -7.58
C CYS A 230 -16.20 -0.22 -6.48
N MET A 231 -15.87 -0.49 -5.22
CA MET A 231 -16.74 -0.17 -4.09
C MET A 231 -16.94 1.34 -3.92
N MET A 232 -15.88 2.14 -4.10
CA MET A 232 -15.96 3.60 -4.00
C MET A 232 -16.78 4.21 -5.13
N ILE A 233 -16.62 3.72 -6.37
CA ILE A 233 -17.42 4.14 -7.53
C ILE A 233 -18.90 3.79 -7.30
N TRP A 234 -19.18 2.58 -6.79
CA TRP A 234 -20.54 2.16 -6.49
C TRP A 234 -21.20 3.06 -5.43
N LEU A 235 -20.46 3.44 -4.39
CA LEU A 235 -20.92 4.37 -3.36
C LEU A 235 -21.20 5.76 -3.92
N ALA A 236 -20.30 6.30 -4.75
CA ALA A 236 -20.49 7.59 -5.40
C ALA A 236 -21.76 7.60 -6.28
N GLY A 237 -21.98 6.55 -7.07
CA GLY A 237 -23.20 6.41 -7.89
C GLY A 237 -24.47 6.19 -7.09
N ARG A 238 -24.39 5.68 -5.85
CA ARG A 238 -25.53 5.63 -4.92
C ARG A 238 -25.85 7.02 -4.37
N LEU A 239 -24.85 7.78 -3.96
CA LEU A 239 -25.02 9.14 -3.42
C LEU A 239 -25.60 10.09 -4.48
N ALA A 240 -25.20 9.96 -5.74
CA ALA A 240 -25.72 10.77 -6.84
C ALA A 240 -27.21 10.54 -7.15
N ARG A 241 -27.77 9.39 -6.75
CA ARG A 241 -29.18 9.02 -7.00
C ARG A 241 -30.16 9.48 -5.93
N ILE A 242 -29.69 10.05 -4.83
CA ILE A 242 -30.57 10.55 -3.77
C ILE A 242 -31.20 11.87 -4.28
N PRO A 243 -32.51 11.92 -4.56
CA PRO A 243 -33.15 13.11 -5.11
C PRO A 243 -33.05 14.27 -4.11
N SER A 244 -32.80 15.47 -4.62
CA SER A 244 -32.57 16.71 -3.86
C SER A 244 -33.74 17.18 -2.99
N GLN A 245 -34.85 16.45 -2.95
CA GLN A 245 -36.13 16.82 -2.35
C GLN A 245 -36.18 16.72 -0.82
N MET A 246 -35.08 16.33 -0.14
CA MET A 246 -34.97 16.28 1.33
C MET A 246 -34.04 17.35 1.92
N LYS A 247 -33.79 18.45 1.20
CA LYS A 247 -32.94 19.56 1.66
C LYS A 247 -33.71 20.76 2.26
N SER A 248 -34.99 20.63 2.57
CA SER A 248 -35.77 21.64 3.29
C SER A 248 -35.59 21.52 4.80
#